data_AF-B1N426-F1
#
_entry.id   AF-B1N426-F1
#
_cell.length_a   1.000
_cell.length_b   1.000
_cell.length_c   1.000
_cell.angle_alpha   90.00
_cell.angle_beta   90.00
_cell.angle_gamma   90.00
#
_symmetry.space_group_name_H-M   'P 1'
#
loop_
_entity.id
_entity.type
_entity.pdbx_description
1 polymer ?
#
loop_
_entity_poly.entity_id
_entity_poly.type
_entity_poly.pdbx_seq_one_letter_code
_entity_poly.pdbx_strand_id
1 'polypeptide(L)'
;MSKTRRFQVIKENPHLKSLCEQECILIDGIFGMCLCFSSEGIDIISTEKRKFAKLTKIIDSRLQCVVERIIDLAEDYSIINSFLKSKHEGITQQALCEGIVEFREEYVNDICFVEKQARKEMWTIQEICCELNKKFDTLKPIREIIEVVTKETKPQKIIEVLYSQLRLFGGIGTSVKLLKKLIEKTCEPLMNFISKWMSCGELLYNEFFIKKEGEKYIFL
;
A
#
# COMPACT_ATOMS: atom_id res chain seq x y z
N MET A 1 62.68 -10.51 2.19
CA MET A 1 61.29 -10.17 2.53
C MET A 1 60.94 -8.85 1.87
N SER A 2 60.08 -8.85 0.84
CA SER A 2 59.32 -7.68 0.40
C SER A 2 58.23 -8.20 -0.56
N LYS A 3 57.02 -8.42 -0.05
CA LYS A 3 55.85 -8.71 -0.87
C LYS A 3 55.14 -7.38 -1.12
N THR A 4 55.48 -6.73 -2.21
CA THR A 4 54.74 -5.59 -2.75
C THR A 4 53.34 -6.07 -3.09
N ARG A 5 52.34 -5.73 -2.26
CA ARG A 5 50.92 -5.90 -2.59
C ARG A 5 50.62 -5.01 -3.78
N ARG A 6 50.64 -5.57 -4.99
CA ARG A 6 50.00 -4.96 -6.15
C ARG A 6 48.51 -4.89 -5.83
N PHE A 7 48.03 -3.69 -5.51
CA PHE A 7 46.62 -3.36 -5.66
C PHE A 7 46.27 -3.65 -7.13
N GLN A 8 45.61 -4.77 -7.37
CA GLN A 8 44.93 -4.97 -8.64
C GLN A 8 43.84 -3.92 -8.69
N VAL A 9 44.10 -2.87 -9.48
CA VAL A 9 43.05 -2.03 -10.02
C VAL A 9 42.11 -2.99 -10.73
N ILE A 10 40.95 -3.23 -10.14
CA ILE A 10 39.86 -3.97 -10.77
C ILE A 10 39.63 -3.21 -12.07
N LYS A 11 39.94 -3.85 -13.21
CA LYS A 11 39.60 -3.29 -14.52
C LYS A 11 38.09 -3.11 -14.51
N GLU A 12 37.63 -1.86 -14.48
CA GLU A 12 36.24 -1.51 -14.68
C GLU A 12 35.81 -2.17 -16.00
N ASN A 13 34.82 -3.04 -15.89
CA ASN A 13 34.26 -3.73 -17.03
C ASN A 13 33.65 -2.63 -17.93
N PRO A 14 34.05 -2.47 -19.21
CA PRO A 14 33.61 -1.36 -20.06
C PRO A 14 32.11 -1.37 -20.40
N HIS A 15 31.36 -2.34 -19.87
CA HIS A 15 29.91 -2.46 -19.98
C HIS A 15 29.16 -2.18 -18.67
N LEU A 16 29.85 -1.89 -17.56
CA LEU A 16 29.19 -1.46 -16.33
C LEU A 16 29.02 0.07 -16.36
N LYS A 17 27.77 0.51 -16.34
CA LYS A 17 27.40 1.92 -16.13
C LYS A 17 28.09 2.46 -14.87
N SER A 18 28.49 3.72 -14.88
CA SER A 18 29.08 4.37 -13.71
C SER A 18 28.10 4.36 -12.53
N LEU A 19 28.60 4.49 -11.29
CA LEU A 19 27.75 4.49 -10.10
C LEU A 19 26.67 5.60 -10.15
N CYS A 20 27.04 6.78 -10.67
CA CYS A 20 26.13 7.91 -10.86
C CYS A 20 25.02 7.58 -11.88
N GLU A 21 25.37 6.97 -13.01
CA GLU A 21 24.37 6.54 -14.01
C GLU A 21 23.44 5.46 -13.44
N GLN A 22 23.96 4.50 -12.68
CA GLN A 22 23.14 3.49 -12.00
C GLN A 22 22.18 4.12 -10.98
N GLU A 23 22.64 5.12 -10.23
CA GLU A 23 21.80 5.85 -9.28
C GLU A 23 20.66 6.59 -9.98
N CYS A 24 20.94 7.33 -11.06
CA CYS A 24 19.91 8.01 -11.85
C CYS A 24 18.85 7.03 -12.39
N ILE A 25 19.29 5.88 -12.92
CA ILE A 25 18.40 4.83 -13.42
C ILE A 25 17.51 4.29 -12.31
N LEU A 26 18.08 4.04 -11.14
CA LEU A 26 17.32 3.56 -9.99
C LEU A 26 16.34 4.59 -9.45
N ILE A 27 16.66 5.88 -9.49
CA ILE A 27 15.74 6.94 -9.06
C ILE A 27 14.46 6.90 -9.91
N ASP A 28 14.60 6.89 -11.24
CA ASP A 28 13.44 6.73 -12.13
C ASP A 28 12.74 5.39 -11.88
N GLY A 29 13.53 4.35 -11.62
CA GLY A 29 13.00 3.02 -11.38
C GLY A 29 12.19 2.89 -10.10
N ILE A 30 12.58 3.57 -9.02
CA ILE A 30 11.89 3.60 -7.73
C ILE A 30 10.50 4.23 -7.88
N PHE A 31 10.39 5.37 -8.57
CA PHE A 31 9.09 6.01 -8.77
C PHE A 31 8.17 5.16 -9.63
N GLY A 32 8.70 4.51 -10.68
CA GLY A 32 7.97 3.51 -11.46
C GLY A 32 7.50 2.34 -10.58
N MET A 33 8.39 1.81 -9.75
CA MET A 33 8.14 0.69 -8.85
C MET A 33 7.01 0.99 -7.86
N CYS A 34 6.98 2.18 -7.26
CA CYS A 34 5.93 2.62 -6.34
C CYS A 34 4.52 2.56 -6.98
N LEU A 35 4.44 2.60 -8.31
CA LEU A 35 3.20 2.49 -9.08
C LEU A 35 3.05 1.14 -9.81
N CYS A 36 3.90 0.16 -9.51
CA CYS A 36 3.97 -1.16 -10.15
C CYS A 36 4.29 -1.13 -11.66
N PHE A 37 5.11 -0.18 -12.10
CA PHE A 37 5.69 -0.15 -13.44
C PHE A 37 7.14 -0.67 -13.41
N SER A 38 7.47 -1.58 -14.32
CA SER A 38 8.84 -2.02 -14.54
C SER A 38 9.64 -0.90 -15.19
N SER A 39 10.92 -0.84 -14.86
CA SER A 39 11.85 0.19 -15.26
C SER A 39 13.25 -0.39 -15.36
N GLU A 40 14.16 0.33 -16.01
CA GLU A 40 15.55 -0.12 -16.02
C GLU A 40 16.07 -0.19 -14.56
N GLY A 41 16.66 -1.32 -14.19
CA GLY A 41 17.14 -1.55 -12.82
C GLY A 41 16.16 -2.29 -11.92
N ILE A 42 14.84 -2.12 -12.09
CA ILE A 42 13.80 -2.72 -11.24
C ILE A 42 12.71 -3.39 -12.09
N ASP A 43 12.62 -4.71 -11.99
CA ASP A 43 11.58 -5.50 -12.63
C ASP A 43 10.38 -5.68 -11.71
N ILE A 44 9.17 -5.55 -12.25
CA ILE A 44 7.93 -5.92 -11.57
C ILE A 44 7.50 -7.32 -12.01
N ILE A 45 7.54 -8.27 -11.08
CA ILE A 45 7.14 -9.65 -11.30
C ILE A 45 5.69 -9.80 -10.86
N SER A 46 4.84 -10.29 -11.77
CA SER A 46 3.43 -10.53 -11.49
C SER A 46 3.19 -12.01 -11.16
N THR A 47 2.44 -12.24 -10.09
CA THR A 47 1.80 -13.53 -9.79
C THR A 47 0.28 -13.38 -9.95
N GLU A 48 -0.47 -14.47 -9.78
CA GLU A 48 -1.94 -14.44 -9.83
C GLU A 48 -2.57 -13.51 -8.79
N LYS A 49 -1.91 -13.29 -7.65
CA LYS A 49 -2.49 -12.56 -6.51
C LYS A 49 -1.83 -11.21 -6.21
N ARG A 50 -0.57 -11.05 -6.60
CA ARG A 50 0.25 -9.89 -6.25
C ARG A 50 1.37 -9.65 -7.25
N LYS A 51 1.81 -8.41 -7.35
CA LYS A 51 3.05 -8.02 -8.02
C LYS A 51 4.09 -7.68 -6.97
N PHE A 52 5.34 -8.01 -7.22
CA PHE A 52 6.45 -7.65 -6.34
C PHE A 52 7.61 -7.12 -7.18
N ALA A 53 8.40 -6.23 -6.59
CA ALA A 53 9.55 -5.65 -7.25
C ALA A 53 10.80 -6.51 -7.03
N LYS A 54 11.68 -6.54 -8.03
CA LYS A 54 12.94 -7.25 -7.97
C LYS A 54 14.04 -6.43 -8.64
N LEU A 55 15.12 -6.22 -7.90
CA LEU A 55 16.32 -5.55 -8.43
C LEU A 55 17.04 -6.46 -9.43
N THR A 56 17.56 -5.84 -10.49
CA THR A 56 18.41 -6.53 -11.47
C THR A 56 19.82 -6.76 -10.94
N LYS A 57 20.42 -7.88 -11.34
CA LYS A 57 21.75 -8.33 -10.84
C LYS A 57 22.93 -7.45 -11.28
N ILE A 58 22.71 -6.46 -12.15
CA ILE A 58 23.77 -5.64 -12.77
C ILE A 58 24.04 -4.35 -11.96
N ILE A 59 23.28 -4.09 -10.90
CA ILE A 59 23.40 -2.91 -10.05
C ILE A 59 24.45 -3.10 -8.94
N ASP A 60 25.14 -2.02 -8.55
CA ASP A 60 26.02 -1.99 -7.38
C ASP A 60 25.30 -2.39 -6.07
N SER A 61 25.93 -3.28 -5.31
CA SER A 61 25.38 -3.82 -4.05
C SER A 61 24.99 -2.77 -3.01
N ARG A 62 25.66 -1.62 -2.96
CA ARG A 62 25.37 -0.56 -1.97
C ARG A 62 24.05 0.13 -2.31
N LEU A 63 23.82 0.37 -3.60
CA LEU A 63 22.56 0.92 -4.09
C LEU A 63 21.43 -0.09 -3.90
N GLN A 64 21.68 -1.38 -4.16
CA GLN A 64 20.70 -2.45 -3.90
C GLN A 64 20.23 -2.43 -2.43
N CYS A 65 21.15 -2.39 -1.47
CA CYS A 65 20.80 -2.35 -0.04
C CYS A 65 19.94 -1.13 0.36
N VAL A 66 20.03 -0.01 -0.37
CA VAL A 66 19.20 1.18 -0.12
C VAL A 66 17.80 0.97 -0.67
N VAL A 67 17.68 0.44 -1.89
CA VAL A 67 16.39 0.21 -2.56
C VAL A 67 15.62 -0.95 -1.92
N GLU A 68 16.31 -1.98 -1.44
CA GLU A 68 15.69 -3.12 -0.74
C GLU A 68 14.86 -2.69 0.48
N ARG A 69 15.13 -1.52 1.07
CA ARG A 69 14.35 -0.99 2.21
C ARG A 69 12.94 -0.54 1.84
N ILE A 70 12.69 -0.27 0.57
CA ILE A 70 11.41 0.24 0.06
C ILE A 70 10.78 -0.70 -0.97
N ILE A 71 11.38 -1.85 -1.22
CA ILE A 71 10.96 -2.75 -2.31
C ILE A 71 9.57 -3.33 -2.07
N ASP A 72 9.19 -3.50 -0.80
CA ASP A 72 7.89 -4.02 -0.36
C ASP A 72 6.73 -3.05 -0.69
N LEU A 73 7.00 -1.76 -0.90
CA LEU A 73 5.98 -0.78 -1.28
C LEU A 73 5.24 -1.17 -2.57
N ALA A 74 5.96 -1.81 -3.50
CA ALA A 74 5.36 -2.32 -4.74
C ALA A 74 4.35 -3.43 -4.47
N GLU A 75 4.67 -4.34 -3.54
CA GLU A 75 3.78 -5.43 -3.17
C GLU A 75 2.54 -4.92 -2.45
N ASP A 76 2.73 -4.03 -1.48
CA ASP A 76 1.64 -3.43 -0.71
C ASP A 76 0.66 -2.70 -1.63
N TYR A 77 1.17 -1.84 -2.52
CA TYR A 77 0.36 -1.13 -3.50
C TYR A 77 -0.31 -2.09 -4.49
N SER A 78 0.36 -3.17 -4.91
CA SER A 78 -0.25 -4.16 -5.79
C SER A 78 -1.43 -4.90 -5.14
N ILE A 79 -1.34 -5.23 -3.85
CA ILE A 79 -2.42 -5.89 -3.12
C ILE A 79 -3.63 -4.96 -3.03
N ILE A 80 -3.40 -3.67 -2.72
CA ILE A 80 -4.46 -2.65 -2.70
C ILE A 80 -5.17 -2.57 -4.05
N ASN A 81 -4.43 -2.43 -5.15
CA ASN A 81 -5.05 -2.35 -6.47
C ASN A 81 -5.81 -3.63 -6.87
N SER A 82 -5.34 -4.79 -6.41
CA SER A 82 -6.02 -6.07 -6.70
C SER A 82 -7.34 -6.17 -5.94
N PHE A 83 -7.36 -5.72 -4.68
CA PHE A 83 -8.59 -5.61 -3.90
C PHE A 83 -9.58 -4.66 -4.57
N LEU A 84 -9.17 -3.45 -4.94
CA LEU A 84 -10.04 -2.47 -5.59
C LEU A 84 -10.66 -2.93 -6.92
N LYS A 85 -10.00 -3.88 -7.62
CA LYS A 85 -10.52 -4.48 -8.86
C LYS A 85 -11.44 -5.67 -8.62
N SER A 86 -11.42 -6.23 -7.42
CA SER A 86 -12.24 -7.39 -7.07
C SER A 86 -13.71 -7.00 -6.87
N LYS A 87 -14.60 -7.99 -6.96
CA LYS A 87 -16.02 -7.78 -6.69
C LYS A 87 -16.25 -7.77 -5.18
N HIS A 88 -16.87 -6.71 -4.67
CA HIS A 88 -17.23 -6.58 -3.25
C HIS A 88 -18.73 -6.78 -3.05
N GLU A 89 -19.08 -7.81 -2.27
CA GLU A 89 -20.46 -8.22 -2.01
C GLU A 89 -20.83 -7.74 -0.59
N GLY A 90 -21.51 -6.60 -0.51
CA GLY A 90 -21.95 -5.99 0.74
C GLY A 90 -21.70 -4.48 0.79
N ILE A 91 -22.63 -3.72 1.34
CA ILE A 91 -22.54 -2.26 1.42
C ILE A 91 -21.40 -1.83 2.35
N THR A 92 -21.15 -2.57 3.44
CA THR A 92 -20.01 -2.30 4.33
C THR A 92 -18.66 -2.48 3.61
N GLN A 93 -18.51 -3.55 2.81
CA GLN A 93 -17.28 -3.78 2.05
C GLN A 93 -17.10 -2.75 0.92
N GLN A 94 -18.19 -2.33 0.28
CA GLN A 94 -18.19 -1.27 -0.73
C GLN A 94 -17.80 0.08 -0.13
N ALA A 95 -18.32 0.43 1.05
CA ALA A 95 -17.95 1.66 1.75
C ALA A 95 -16.47 1.66 2.16
N LEU A 96 -15.93 0.52 2.62
CA LEU A 96 -14.50 0.37 2.85
C LEU A 96 -13.69 0.54 1.55
N CYS A 97 -14.14 -0.07 0.46
CA CYS A 97 -13.51 0.03 -0.85
C CYS A 97 -13.43 1.50 -1.30
N GLU A 98 -14.52 2.26 -1.16
CA GLU A 98 -14.55 3.69 -1.46
C GLU A 98 -13.51 4.49 -0.64
N GLY A 99 -13.39 4.21 0.66
CA GLY A 99 -12.36 4.83 1.49
C GLY A 99 -10.93 4.49 1.05
N ILE A 100 -10.70 3.25 0.59
CA ILE A 100 -9.40 2.82 0.05
C ILE A 100 -9.12 3.44 -1.32
N VAL A 101 -10.15 3.68 -2.16
CA VAL A 101 -9.99 4.41 -3.43
C VAL A 101 -9.44 5.81 -3.18
N GLU A 102 -10.03 6.57 -2.25
CA GLU A 102 -9.56 7.91 -1.91
C GLU A 102 -8.10 7.88 -1.43
N PHE A 103 -7.76 6.95 -0.54
CA PHE A 103 -6.36 6.76 -0.11
C PHE A 103 -5.42 6.46 -1.29
N ARG A 104 -5.84 5.59 -2.22
CA ARG A 104 -5.04 5.21 -3.38
C ARG A 104 -4.80 6.41 -4.30
N GLU A 105 -5.78 7.29 -4.46
CA GLU A 105 -5.62 8.53 -5.24
C GLU A 105 -4.66 9.51 -4.55
N GLU A 106 -4.81 9.70 -3.23
CA GLU A 106 -3.88 10.48 -2.41
C GLU A 106 -2.43 9.95 -2.55
N TYR A 107 -2.24 8.63 -2.47
CA TYR A 107 -0.95 7.98 -2.64
C TYR A 107 -0.31 8.29 -4.01
N VAL A 108 -1.05 8.16 -5.10
CA VAL A 108 -0.52 8.45 -6.45
C VAL A 108 -0.13 9.92 -6.58
N ASN A 109 -0.93 10.83 -6.04
CA ASN A 109 -0.63 12.26 -6.03
C ASN A 109 0.63 12.55 -5.21
N ASP A 110 0.78 11.89 -4.07
CA ASP A 110 1.95 12.02 -3.21
C ASP A 110 3.23 11.49 -3.86
N ILE A 111 3.18 10.38 -4.59
CA ILE A 111 4.30 9.87 -5.38
C ILE A 111 4.71 10.90 -6.43
N CYS A 112 3.76 11.43 -7.20
CA CYS A 112 4.03 12.47 -8.20
C CYS A 112 4.64 13.73 -7.56
N PHE A 113 4.20 14.09 -6.36
CA PHE A 113 4.74 15.23 -5.64
C PHE A 113 6.19 14.99 -5.18
N VAL A 114 6.47 13.83 -4.58
CA VAL A 114 7.82 13.46 -4.14
C VAL A 114 8.77 13.39 -5.34
N GLU A 115 8.35 12.82 -6.46
CA GLU A 115 9.15 12.78 -7.69
C GLU A 115 9.52 14.19 -8.17
N LYS A 116 8.54 15.09 -8.25
CA LYS A 116 8.79 16.48 -8.67
C LYS A 116 9.78 17.19 -7.74
N GLN A 117 9.65 17.01 -6.44
CA GLN A 117 10.55 17.63 -5.46
C GLN A 117 11.95 17.02 -5.55
N ALA A 118 12.06 15.69 -5.62
CA ALA A 118 13.34 15.00 -5.76
C ALA A 118 14.11 15.47 -7.01
N ARG A 119 13.42 15.63 -8.15
CA ARG A 119 14.05 16.15 -9.38
C ARG A 119 14.45 17.63 -9.26
N LYS A 120 13.64 18.45 -8.58
CA LYS A 120 13.90 19.88 -8.41
C LYS A 120 15.10 20.14 -7.47
N GLU A 121 15.17 19.39 -6.38
CA GLU A 121 16.19 19.54 -5.34
C GLU A 121 17.39 18.62 -5.53
N MET A 122 17.39 17.79 -6.59
CA MET A 122 18.44 16.83 -6.91
C MET A 122 18.73 15.86 -5.77
N TRP A 123 17.67 15.27 -5.20
CA TRP A 123 17.79 14.32 -4.11
C TRP A 123 18.56 13.07 -4.54
N THR A 124 19.36 12.56 -3.62
CA THR A 124 20.02 11.26 -3.69
C THR A 124 19.02 10.13 -3.52
N ILE A 125 19.42 8.91 -3.92
CA ILE A 125 18.58 7.71 -3.74
C ILE A 125 18.26 7.46 -2.25
N GLN A 126 19.19 7.77 -1.34
CA GLN A 126 18.96 7.60 0.11
C GLN A 126 17.90 8.56 0.63
N GLU A 127 17.92 9.82 0.20
CA GLU A 127 16.92 10.84 0.59
C GLU A 127 15.53 10.44 0.10
N ILE A 128 15.44 9.98 -1.16
CA ILE A 128 14.20 9.46 -1.74
C ILE A 128 13.68 8.28 -0.93
N CYS A 129 14.51 7.24 -0.71
CA CYS A 129 14.09 6.06 0.06
C CYS A 129 13.68 6.41 1.49
N CYS A 130 14.33 7.41 2.12
CA CYS A 130 13.97 7.88 3.45
C CYS A 130 12.59 8.55 3.46
N GLU A 131 12.34 9.45 2.51
CA GLU A 131 11.07 10.17 2.42
C GLU A 131 9.92 9.24 2.05
N LEU A 132 10.13 8.31 1.11
CA LEU A 132 9.13 7.29 0.74
C LEU A 132 8.75 6.42 1.95
N ASN A 133 9.73 5.91 2.71
CA ASN A 133 9.46 5.12 3.92
C ASN A 133 8.65 5.89 4.95
N LYS A 134 9.03 7.14 5.23
CA LYS A 134 8.34 7.99 6.21
C LYS A 134 6.91 8.28 5.78
N LYS A 135 6.70 8.55 4.49
CA LYS A 135 5.41 9.00 3.96
C LYS A 135 4.42 7.86 3.75
N PHE A 136 4.90 6.67 3.40
CA PHE A 136 4.06 5.54 2.99
C PHE A 136 4.02 4.37 3.97
N ASP A 137 4.41 4.60 5.22
CA ASP A 137 4.23 3.65 6.33
C ASP A 137 2.74 3.27 6.57
N THR A 138 1.81 4.01 5.96
CA THR A 138 0.36 3.76 5.98
C THR A 138 -0.09 2.63 5.04
N LEU A 139 0.73 2.22 4.07
CA LEU A 139 0.39 1.12 3.13
C LEU A 139 0.26 -0.23 3.84
N LYS A 140 1.18 -0.51 4.77
CA LYS A 140 1.22 -1.78 5.49
C LYS A 140 -0.05 -2.05 6.31
N PRO A 141 -0.56 -1.13 7.15
CA PRO A 141 -1.85 -1.29 7.83
C PRO A 141 -3.00 -1.61 6.88
N ILE A 142 -3.07 -0.94 5.72
CA ILE A 142 -4.15 -1.17 4.75
C ILE A 142 -4.02 -2.56 4.11
N ARG A 143 -2.80 -2.97 3.74
CA ARG A 143 -2.55 -4.31 3.23
C ARG A 143 -3.06 -5.37 4.20
N GLU A 144 -2.70 -5.24 5.49
CA GLU A 144 -3.13 -6.19 6.52
C GLU A 144 -4.65 -6.23 6.68
N ILE A 145 -5.34 -5.09 6.58
CA ILE A 145 -6.82 -5.05 6.55
C ILE A 145 -7.35 -5.83 5.35
N ILE A 146 -6.83 -5.56 4.16
CA ILE A 146 -7.29 -6.17 2.91
C ILE A 146 -7.13 -7.69 2.93
N GLU A 147 -5.99 -8.20 3.40
CA GLU A 147 -5.72 -9.64 3.46
C GLU A 147 -6.71 -10.42 4.32
N VAL A 148 -7.24 -9.77 5.36
CA VAL A 148 -8.27 -10.35 6.23
C VAL A 148 -9.66 -10.16 5.62
N VAL A 149 -10.00 -8.94 5.23
CA VAL A 149 -11.34 -8.58 4.72
C VAL A 149 -11.69 -9.32 3.43
N THR A 150 -10.71 -9.62 2.57
CA THR A 150 -10.95 -10.37 1.32
C THR A 150 -11.56 -11.75 1.56
N LYS A 151 -11.39 -12.32 2.77
CA LYS A 151 -11.91 -13.64 3.14
C LYS A 151 -13.21 -13.56 3.94
N GLU A 152 -13.68 -12.36 4.28
CA GLU A 152 -14.79 -12.16 5.20
C GLU A 152 -15.98 -11.51 4.52
N THR A 153 -17.16 -12.09 4.75
CA THR A 153 -18.44 -11.61 4.23
C THR A 153 -19.31 -10.95 5.31
N LYS A 154 -18.88 -11.02 6.57
CA LYS A 154 -19.64 -10.49 7.72
C LYS A 154 -19.21 -9.05 8.05
N PRO A 155 -20.13 -8.06 7.99
CA PRO A 155 -19.82 -6.66 8.31
C PRO A 155 -19.16 -6.46 9.68
N GLN A 156 -19.59 -7.21 10.70
CA GLN A 156 -19.08 -7.08 12.07
C GLN A 156 -17.58 -7.37 12.14
N LYS A 157 -17.13 -8.40 11.41
CA LYS A 157 -15.71 -8.77 11.37
C LYS A 157 -14.87 -7.73 10.63
N ILE A 158 -15.39 -7.14 9.57
CA ILE A 158 -14.70 -6.06 8.83
C ILE A 158 -14.45 -4.88 9.77
N ILE A 159 -15.47 -4.48 10.53
CA ILE A 159 -15.38 -3.40 11.51
C ILE A 159 -14.40 -3.77 12.64
N GLU A 160 -14.47 -4.99 13.18
CA GLU A 160 -13.55 -5.48 14.21
C GLU A 160 -12.09 -5.44 13.74
N VAL A 161 -11.82 -5.87 12.50
CA VAL A 161 -10.48 -5.82 11.90
C VAL A 161 -9.98 -4.37 11.85
N LEU A 162 -10.78 -3.41 11.40
CA LEU A 162 -10.39 -2.00 11.36
C LEU A 162 -10.03 -1.46 12.75
N TYR A 163 -10.82 -1.78 13.78
CA TYR A 163 -10.53 -1.38 15.16
C TYR A 163 -9.29 -2.08 15.73
N SER A 164 -9.08 -3.36 15.40
CA SER A 164 -7.88 -4.09 15.82
C SER A 164 -6.62 -3.43 15.25
N GLN A 165 -6.66 -3.01 13.99
CA GLN A 165 -5.58 -2.36 13.29
C GLN A 165 -5.32 -0.96 13.84
N LEU A 166 -6.37 -0.22 14.21
CA LEU A 166 -6.23 1.06 14.91
C LEU A 166 -5.49 0.91 16.26
N ARG A 167 -5.68 -0.20 16.97
CA ARG A 167 -4.97 -0.48 18.23
C ARG A 167 -3.51 -0.83 17.98
N LEU A 168 -3.23 -1.66 16.98
CA LEU A 168 -1.86 -2.08 16.63
C LEU A 168 -1.00 -0.90 16.15
N PHE A 169 -1.58 -0.03 15.33
CA PHE A 169 -0.89 1.12 14.75
C PHE A 169 -1.15 2.44 15.49
N GLY A 170 -1.68 2.37 16.71
CA GLY A 170 -2.08 3.53 17.52
C GLY A 170 -0.96 4.54 17.82
N GLY A 171 0.30 4.11 17.76
CA GLY A 171 1.47 4.98 17.95
C GLY A 171 1.86 5.81 16.73
N ILE A 172 1.33 5.52 15.54
CA ILE A 172 1.72 6.15 14.27
C ILE A 172 0.63 7.14 13.85
N GLY A 173 0.90 8.43 14.01
CA GLY A 173 -0.13 9.47 13.85
C GLY A 173 -0.78 9.53 12.46
N THR A 174 -0.03 9.26 11.40
CA THR A 174 -0.54 9.21 10.02
C THR A 174 -1.46 8.00 9.81
N SER A 175 -1.02 6.81 10.23
CA SER A 175 -1.82 5.57 10.18
C SER A 175 -3.09 5.68 11.00
N VAL A 176 -3.04 6.29 12.19
CA VAL A 176 -4.23 6.52 13.04
C VAL A 176 -5.26 7.40 12.33
N LYS A 177 -4.83 8.50 11.70
CA LYS A 177 -5.75 9.40 10.98
C LYS A 177 -6.44 8.67 9.83
N LEU A 178 -5.67 7.91 9.06
CA LEU A 178 -6.20 7.11 7.95
C LEU A 178 -7.18 6.04 8.43
N LEU A 179 -6.80 5.28 9.45
CA LEU A 179 -7.65 4.21 10.00
C LEU A 179 -8.96 4.76 10.57
N LYS A 180 -8.93 5.94 11.22
CA LYS A 180 -10.16 6.63 11.65
C LYS A 180 -11.07 6.99 10.49
N LYS A 181 -10.52 7.59 9.41
CA LYS A 181 -11.27 7.92 8.19
C LYS A 181 -11.91 6.67 7.57
N LEU A 182 -11.16 5.56 7.51
CA LEU A 182 -11.68 4.28 7.00
C LEU A 182 -12.78 3.70 7.91
N ILE A 183 -12.63 3.77 9.23
CA ILE A 183 -13.65 3.34 10.19
C ILE A 183 -14.92 4.16 10.03
N GLU A 184 -14.80 5.49 9.95
CA GLU A 184 -15.95 6.39 9.79
C GLU A 184 -16.74 6.06 8.52
N LYS A 185 -16.06 5.94 7.36
CA LYS A 185 -16.71 5.54 6.10
C LYS A 185 -17.31 4.14 6.17
N THR A 186 -16.58 3.16 6.71
CA THR A 186 -17.07 1.77 6.77
C THR A 186 -18.26 1.61 7.70
N CYS A 187 -18.36 2.42 8.76
CA CYS A 187 -19.49 2.40 9.69
C CYS A 187 -20.70 3.20 9.19
N GLU A 188 -20.55 4.06 8.18
CA GLU A 188 -21.64 4.90 7.69
C GLU A 188 -22.89 4.09 7.26
N PRO A 189 -22.77 2.99 6.49
CA PRO A 189 -23.93 2.16 6.15
C PRO A 189 -24.65 1.58 7.37
N LEU A 190 -23.90 1.17 8.40
CA LEU A 190 -24.45 0.66 9.66
C LEU A 190 -25.21 1.76 10.42
N MET A 191 -24.64 2.97 10.51
CA MET A 191 -25.28 4.10 11.19
C MET A 191 -26.54 4.55 10.46
N ASN A 192 -26.51 4.57 9.13
CA ASN A 192 -27.67 4.87 8.29
C ASN A 192 -28.78 3.81 8.46
N PHE A 193 -28.41 2.53 8.52
CA PHE A 193 -29.33 1.44 8.82
C PHE A 193 -30.02 1.63 10.19
N ILE A 194 -29.24 1.87 11.26
CA ILE A 194 -29.78 2.07 12.61
C ILE A 194 -30.70 3.29 12.64
N SER A 195 -30.29 4.41 12.04
CA SER A 195 -31.08 5.64 11.99
C SER A 195 -32.45 5.42 11.33
N LYS A 196 -32.47 4.76 10.17
CA LYS A 196 -33.70 4.49 9.40
C LYS A 196 -34.60 3.46 10.08
N TRP A 197 -34.00 2.42 10.66
CA TRP A 197 -34.75 1.43 11.42
C TRP A 197 -35.40 2.04 12.67
N MET A 198 -34.66 2.82 13.45
CA MET A 198 -35.17 3.46 14.67
C MET A 198 -36.22 4.53 14.40
N SER A 199 -36.10 5.26 13.27
CA SER A 199 -36.99 6.38 12.97
C SER A 199 -38.26 5.96 12.22
N CYS A 200 -38.14 5.00 11.30
CA CYS A 200 -39.22 4.66 10.37
C CYS A 200 -39.56 3.15 10.34
N GLY A 201 -38.85 2.31 11.10
CA GLY A 201 -38.99 0.86 11.05
C GLY A 201 -38.50 0.23 9.74
N GLU A 202 -37.84 0.99 8.88
CA GLU A 202 -37.36 0.55 7.58
C GLU A 202 -36.02 -0.16 7.72
N LEU A 203 -35.93 -1.40 7.25
CA LEU A 203 -34.67 -2.14 7.19
C LEU A 203 -33.98 -1.86 5.85
N LEU A 204 -32.85 -1.15 5.91
CA LEU A 204 -31.95 -0.99 4.78
C LEU A 204 -30.90 -2.11 4.79
N TYR A 205 -30.62 -2.69 3.62
CA TYR A 205 -29.57 -3.70 3.42
C TYR A 205 -29.81 -5.03 4.15
N ASN A 206 -29.47 -6.15 3.50
CA ASN A 206 -29.68 -7.50 4.05
C ASN A 206 -28.45 -8.07 4.77
N GLU A 207 -27.51 -7.23 5.18
CA GLU A 207 -26.21 -7.66 5.73
C GLU A 207 -26.07 -7.45 7.25
N PHE A 208 -26.92 -6.64 7.86
CA PHE A 208 -26.83 -6.27 9.26
C PHE A 208 -27.57 -7.26 10.18
N PHE A 209 -27.51 -6.99 11.49
CA PHE A 209 -27.95 -7.91 12.55
C PHE A 209 -29.47 -8.08 12.68
N ILE A 210 -30.29 -7.47 11.80
CA ILE A 210 -31.75 -7.64 11.77
C ILE A 210 -32.20 -7.97 10.35
N LYS A 211 -32.98 -9.03 10.21
CA LYS A 211 -33.70 -9.37 8.97
C LYS A 211 -35.19 -9.45 9.24
N LYS A 212 -35.98 -9.16 8.20
CA LYS A 212 -37.43 -9.37 8.23
C LYS A 212 -37.75 -10.67 7.50
N GLU A 213 -38.31 -11.64 8.22
CA GLU A 213 -38.90 -12.86 7.65
C GLU A 213 -40.42 -12.81 7.88
N GLY A 214 -41.17 -12.51 6.80
CA GLY A 214 -42.62 -12.29 6.89
C GLY A 214 -42.96 -11.05 7.72
N GLU A 215 -43.74 -11.22 8.79
CA GLU A 215 -44.10 -10.16 9.74
C GLU A 215 -43.17 -10.08 10.96
N LYS A 216 -42.17 -10.96 11.07
CA LYS A 216 -41.28 -11.02 12.23
C LYS A 216 -39.89 -10.47 11.93
N TYR A 217 -39.31 -9.79 12.91
CA TYR A 217 -37.92 -9.41 12.92
C TYR A 217 -37.08 -10.52 13.55
N ILE A 218 -36.03 -10.94 12.86
CA ILE A 218 -35.06 -11.94 13.31
C ILE A 218 -33.73 -11.24 13.52
N PHE A 219 -33.14 -11.46 14.69
CA PHE A 219 -31.78 -11.01 15.00
C PHE A 219 -30.78 -12.08 14.56
N LEU A 220 -29.77 -11.68 13.78
CA LEU A 220 -28.73 -12.54 13.21
C LEU A 220 -27.50 -12.68 14.09
#